data_AF-A0AA37GSI8-F1
#
_entry.id   AF-A0AA37GSI8-F1
#
_cell.length_a   1.000
_cell.length_b   1.000
_cell.length_c   1.000
_cell.angle_alpha   90.00
_cell.angle_beta   90.00
_cell.angle_gamma   90.00
#
_symmetry.space_group_name_H-M   'P 1'
#
loop_
_entity.id
_entity.type
_entity.pdbx_description
1 polymer ?
#
loop_
_entity_poly.entity_id
_entity_poly.type
_entity_poly.pdbx_seq_one_letter_code
_entity_poly.pdbx_strand_id
1 'polypeptide(L)'
;MDAIENLLSWAGTQGVTVSKVGPRALPGRGIGIVVTSPIKKEDTILDVPIPCLKSLATIPKPLTRPFPKDTAVHALLALDIALDDTPSFKTWSAVFPTPQDLSSCPLTWPESLTSLLPPTASSLLAAQREKFEAHWALVAASFPDIKYEDYRHAWLLVNSRTFYHVTPKTAKRPATTT
;
A
#
# COMPACT_ATOMS: atom_id res chain seq x y z
N MET A 1 -16.12 2.00 19.00
CA MET A 1 -16.56 1.60 17.65
C MET A 1 -15.36 0.95 16.98
N ASP A 2 -15.54 -0.24 16.41
CA ASP A 2 -14.46 -1.04 15.82
C ASP A 2 -13.76 -0.25 14.70
N ALA A 3 -12.43 -0.38 14.53
CA ALA A 3 -11.70 0.30 13.46
C ALA A 3 -12.29 -0.02 12.07
N ILE A 4 -12.79 -1.23 11.90
CA ILE A 4 -13.50 -1.67 10.70
C ILE A 4 -14.82 -0.92 10.50
N GLU A 5 -15.60 -0.74 11.57
CA GLU A 5 -16.86 0.01 11.52
C GLU A 5 -16.63 1.48 11.17
N ASN A 6 -15.60 2.09 11.78
CA ASN A 6 -15.20 3.47 11.49
C ASN A 6 -14.80 3.63 10.01
N LEU A 7 -14.02 2.70 9.48
CA LEU A 7 -13.66 2.67 8.07
C LEU A 7 -14.90 2.61 7.17
N LEU A 8 -15.82 1.67 7.42
CA LEU A 8 -17.01 1.48 6.58
C LEU A 8 -17.92 2.72 6.62
N SER A 9 -18.09 3.31 7.80
CA SER A 9 -18.84 4.56 7.96
C SER A 9 -18.23 5.69 7.15
N TRP A 10 -16.91 5.92 7.30
CA TRP A 10 -16.19 6.94 6.54
C TRP A 10 -16.22 6.66 5.03
N ALA A 11 -15.97 5.42 4.61
CA ALA A 11 -15.98 5.04 3.20
C ALA A 11 -17.33 5.29 2.53
N GLY A 12 -18.43 5.06 3.25
CA GLY A 12 -19.78 5.41 2.79
C GLY A 12 -19.94 6.91 2.50
N THR A 13 -19.33 7.79 3.30
CA THR A 13 -19.32 9.25 3.02
C THR A 13 -18.54 9.64 1.77
N GLN A 14 -17.61 8.78 1.33
CA GLN A 14 -16.81 8.97 0.12
C GLN A 14 -17.46 8.35 -1.13
N GLY A 15 -18.65 7.75 -0.99
CA GLY A 15 -19.36 7.08 -2.08
C GLY A 15 -18.91 5.64 -2.34
N VAL A 16 -18.14 5.04 -1.42
CA VAL A 16 -17.80 3.61 -1.50
C VAL A 16 -19.04 2.79 -1.15
N THR A 17 -19.36 1.80 -1.97
CA THR A 17 -20.47 0.88 -1.69
C THR A 17 -19.95 -0.54 -1.47
N VAL A 18 -20.49 -1.21 -0.44
CA VAL A 18 -20.18 -2.60 -0.10
C VAL A 18 -21.49 -3.35 0.00
N SER A 19 -21.61 -4.48 -0.69
CA SER A 19 -22.84 -5.25 -0.76
C SER A 19 -22.56 -6.75 -0.67
N LYS A 20 -23.35 -7.47 0.13
CA LYS A 20 -23.30 -8.93 0.32
C LYS A 20 -21.97 -9.48 0.88
N VAL A 21 -21.04 -8.60 1.21
CA VAL A 21 -19.77 -8.91 1.83
C VAL A 21 -19.47 -7.94 2.98
N GLY A 22 -18.53 -8.31 3.83
CA GLY A 22 -18.03 -7.43 4.88
C GLY A 22 -16.62 -7.79 5.33
N PRO A 23 -15.82 -6.81 5.76
CA PRO A 23 -14.52 -7.06 6.39
C PRO A 23 -14.66 -7.79 7.73
N ARG A 24 -13.78 -8.76 7.99
CA ARG A 24 -13.72 -9.52 9.24
C ARG A 24 -12.27 -9.92 9.56
N ALA A 25 -11.92 -9.91 10.84
CA ALA A 25 -10.67 -10.51 11.29
C ALA A 25 -10.70 -12.03 11.07
N LEU A 26 -9.71 -12.55 10.34
CA LEU A 26 -9.50 -13.97 10.05
C LEU A 26 -8.27 -14.45 10.84
N PRO A 27 -8.43 -15.41 11.76
CA PRO A 27 -7.31 -15.91 12.57
C PRO A 27 -6.12 -16.34 11.70
N GLY A 28 -4.93 -15.81 12.00
CA GLY A 28 -3.69 -16.09 11.28
C GLY A 28 -3.58 -15.50 9.86
N ARG A 29 -4.56 -14.72 9.40
CA ARG A 29 -4.59 -14.14 8.04
C ARG A 29 -4.88 -12.64 7.99
N GLY A 30 -5.00 -11.99 9.16
CA GLY A 30 -5.35 -10.57 9.25
C GLY A 30 -6.81 -10.30 8.89
N ILE A 31 -7.11 -9.11 8.36
CA ILE A 31 -8.47 -8.74 7.96
C ILE A 31 -8.73 -9.23 6.54
N GLY A 32 -9.82 -9.97 6.34
CA GLY A 32 -10.29 -10.44 5.04
C GLY A 32 -11.75 -10.07 4.78
N ILE A 33 -12.23 -10.37 3.58
CA ILE A 33 -13.62 -10.13 3.18
C ILE A 33 -14.40 -11.45 3.30
N VAL A 34 -15.52 -11.44 4.01
CA VAL A 34 -16.43 -12.58 4.16
C VAL A 34 -17.78 -12.27 3.53
N VAL A 35 -18.46 -13.31 3.04
CA VAL A 35 -19.81 -13.21 2.49
C VAL A 35 -20.81 -13.04 3.63
N THR A 36 -21.71 -12.07 3.51
CA THR A 36 -22.78 -11.79 4.48
C THR A 36 -24.16 -12.19 3.95
N SER A 37 -24.30 -12.40 2.64
CA SER A 37 -25.51 -12.94 2.00
C SER A 37 -25.19 -13.58 0.63
N PRO A 38 -26.07 -14.42 0.06
CA PRO A 38 -25.79 -15.14 -1.19
C PRO A 38 -25.42 -14.21 -2.37
N ILE A 39 -24.28 -14.50 -3.01
CA ILE A 39 -23.74 -13.77 -4.17
C ILE A 39 -24.02 -14.56 -5.45
N LYS A 40 -24.42 -13.87 -6.52
CA LYS A 40 -24.58 -14.39 -7.88
C LYS A 40 -23.48 -13.84 -8.78
N LYS A 41 -23.23 -14.53 -9.89
CA LYS A 41 -22.34 -14.03 -10.95
C LYS A 41 -22.83 -12.64 -11.42
N GLU A 42 -21.89 -11.74 -11.70
CA GLU A 42 -22.13 -10.33 -12.07
C GLU A 42 -22.68 -9.41 -10.95
N ASP A 43 -22.82 -9.89 -9.71
CA ASP A 43 -23.12 -9.01 -8.58
C ASP A 43 -21.91 -8.08 -8.27
N THR A 44 -22.15 -6.77 -8.23
CA THR A 44 -21.19 -5.80 -7.69
C THR A 44 -21.18 -5.88 -6.17
N ILE A 45 -20.08 -6.42 -5.61
CA ILE A 45 -19.89 -6.56 -4.15
C ILE A 45 -19.14 -5.40 -3.50
N LEU A 46 -18.38 -4.64 -4.30
CA LEU A 46 -17.59 -3.50 -3.88
C LEU A 46 -17.46 -2.54 -5.06
N ASP A 47 -17.78 -1.27 -4.85
CA ASP A 47 -17.51 -0.18 -5.79
C ASP A 47 -16.76 0.94 -5.05
N VAL A 48 -15.64 1.37 -5.61
CA VAL A 48 -14.73 2.36 -4.99
C VAL A 48 -14.46 3.47 -6.00
N PRO A 49 -14.92 4.71 -5.74
CA PRO A 49 -14.63 5.85 -6.60
C PRO A 49 -13.12 6.08 -6.73
N ILE A 50 -12.62 6.34 -7.94
CA ILE A 50 -11.19 6.57 -8.22
C ILE A 50 -10.54 7.60 -7.27
N PRO A 51 -11.19 8.73 -6.90
CA PRO A 51 -10.61 9.69 -5.95
C PRO A 51 -10.33 9.12 -4.55
N CYS A 52 -10.95 8.00 -4.16
CA CYS A 52 -10.69 7.33 -2.88
C CYS A 52 -9.37 6.53 -2.91
N LEU A 53 -8.76 6.33 -4.08
CA LEU A 53 -7.53 5.56 -4.23
C LEU A 53 -6.32 6.49 -4.17
N LYS A 54 -5.27 6.05 -3.46
CA LYS A 54 -3.94 6.66 -3.52
C LYS A 54 -3.33 6.41 -4.91
N SER A 55 -3.10 7.46 -5.66
CA SER A 55 -2.46 7.45 -6.98
C SER A 55 -1.57 8.67 -7.15
N LEU A 56 -0.72 8.71 -8.19
CA LEU A 56 0.09 9.89 -8.49
C LEU A 56 -0.73 11.19 -8.61
N ALA A 57 -2.01 11.10 -8.95
CA ALA A 57 -2.89 12.26 -9.07
C ALA A 57 -3.42 12.76 -7.71
N THR A 58 -3.45 11.91 -6.68
CA THR A 58 -3.94 12.25 -5.34
C THR A 58 -2.81 12.61 -4.38
N ILE A 59 -1.55 12.31 -4.71
CA ILE A 59 -0.41 12.72 -3.88
C ILE A 59 -0.32 14.26 -3.88
N PRO A 60 -0.19 14.90 -2.70
CA PRO A 60 0.05 16.33 -2.60
C PRO A 60 1.27 16.77 -3.43
N LYS A 61 1.11 17.83 -4.23
CA LYS A 61 2.20 18.36 -5.08
C LYS A 61 3.50 18.64 -4.32
N PRO A 62 3.49 19.16 -3.07
CA PRO A 62 4.72 19.32 -2.29
C PRO A 62 5.52 18.02 -2.09
N LEU A 63 4.87 16.86 -2.06
CA LEU A 63 5.53 15.55 -1.92
C LEU A 63 6.07 15.00 -3.24
N THR A 64 5.72 15.58 -4.39
CA THR A 64 6.18 15.10 -5.71
C THR A 64 7.15 16.07 -6.39
N ARG A 65 7.03 17.37 -6.13
CA ARG A 65 7.86 18.42 -6.72
C ARG A 65 9.38 18.27 -6.54
N PRO A 66 9.90 17.79 -5.38
CA PRO A 66 11.34 17.64 -5.20
C PRO A 66 11.96 16.54 -6.06
N PHE A 67 11.14 15.64 -6.62
CA PHE A 67 11.62 14.43 -7.28
C PHE A 67 11.65 14.57 -8.80
N PRO A 68 12.62 13.91 -9.47
CA PRO A 68 12.61 13.72 -10.92
C PRO A 68 11.30 13.09 -11.44
N LYS A 69 10.90 13.44 -12.66
CA LYS A 69 9.63 12.98 -13.27
C LYS A 69 9.55 11.46 -13.49
N ASP A 70 10.71 10.80 -13.58
CA ASP A 70 10.89 9.37 -13.76
C ASP A 70 11.04 8.60 -12.44
N THR A 71 10.91 9.29 -11.30
CA THR A 71 10.93 8.66 -9.97
C THR A 71 9.90 7.54 -9.87
N ALA A 72 10.32 6.42 -9.29
CA ALA A 72 9.46 5.26 -9.15
C ALA A 72 8.17 5.59 -8.38
N VAL A 73 7.02 5.24 -8.96
CA VAL A 73 5.69 5.49 -8.37
C VAL A 73 5.57 4.92 -6.96
N HIS A 74 6.16 3.74 -6.72
CA HIS A 74 6.15 3.10 -5.41
C HIS A 74 6.90 3.93 -4.36
N ALA A 75 7.97 4.63 -4.74
CA ALA A 75 8.70 5.50 -3.82
C ALA A 75 7.84 6.68 -3.35
N LEU A 76 7.10 7.29 -4.29
CA LEU A 76 6.22 8.43 -4.03
C LEU A 76 4.96 8.03 -3.25
N LEU A 77 4.36 6.88 -3.56
CA LEU A 77 3.22 6.36 -2.80
C LEU A 77 3.61 5.98 -1.37
N ALA A 78 4.79 5.39 -1.17
CA ALA A 78 5.29 5.06 0.15
C ALA A 78 5.55 6.33 0.98
N LEU A 79 6.12 7.36 0.35
CA LEU A 79 6.31 8.67 0.98
C LEU A 79 4.98 9.29 1.41
N ASP A 80 3.98 9.29 0.52
CA ASP A 80 2.64 9.82 0.80
C ASP A 80 1.99 9.08 1.97
N ILE A 81 2.03 7.74 1.98
CA ILE A 81 1.49 6.93 3.10
C ILE A 81 2.24 7.19 4.42
N ALA A 82 3.56 7.35 4.37
CA ALA A 82 4.37 7.56 5.57
C ALA A 82 4.16 8.94 6.21
N LEU A 83 3.85 9.96 5.41
CA LEU A 83 3.67 11.34 5.89
C LEU A 83 2.22 11.77 6.06
N ASP A 84 1.23 11.02 5.55
CA ASP A 84 -0.17 11.39 5.68
C ASP A 84 -0.64 11.23 7.14
N ASP A 85 -0.93 12.37 7.76
CA ASP A 85 -1.44 12.49 9.12
C ASP A 85 -2.90 12.97 9.16
N THR A 86 -3.55 13.10 8.00
CA THR A 86 -4.91 13.63 7.92
C THR A 86 -5.89 12.73 8.68
N PRO A 87 -6.93 13.30 9.33
CA PRO A 87 -7.89 12.50 10.09
C PRO A 87 -8.56 11.39 9.24
N SER A 88 -8.89 11.69 7.99
CA SER A 88 -9.44 10.74 7.03
C SER A 88 -8.48 9.59 6.75
N PHE A 89 -7.20 9.90 6.57
CA PHE A 89 -6.20 8.85 6.36
C PHE A 89 -6.00 8.02 7.61
N LYS A 90 -6.00 8.61 8.81
CA LYS A 90 -5.93 7.83 10.06
C LYS A 90 -7.11 6.88 10.23
N THR A 91 -8.32 7.28 9.80
CA THR A 91 -9.47 6.36 9.77
C THR A 91 -9.21 5.18 8.82
N TRP A 92 -8.62 5.43 7.65
CA TRP A 92 -8.33 4.38 6.68
C TRP A 92 -7.15 3.49 7.08
N SER A 93 -6.05 4.08 7.54
CA SER A 93 -4.82 3.38 7.91
C SER A 93 -4.95 2.58 9.21
N ALA A 94 -5.99 2.85 10.02
CA ALA A 94 -6.28 2.10 11.24
C ALA A 94 -6.52 0.60 10.99
N VAL A 95 -6.90 0.20 9.77
CA VAL A 95 -7.09 -1.20 9.38
C VAL A 95 -5.92 -1.77 8.56
N PHE A 96 -4.85 -1.00 8.36
CA PHE A 96 -3.68 -1.49 7.64
C PHE A 96 -2.91 -2.49 8.53
N PRO A 97 -2.25 -3.48 7.92
CA PRO A 97 -1.36 -4.35 8.66
C PRO A 97 -0.25 -3.55 9.34
N THR A 98 -0.10 -3.81 10.63
CA THR A 98 0.90 -3.20 11.49
C THR A 98 2.31 -3.66 11.08
N PRO A 99 3.37 -3.00 11.56
CA PRO A 99 4.74 -3.50 11.38
C PRO A 99 4.91 -4.95 11.84
N GLN A 100 4.21 -5.35 12.92
CA GLN A 100 4.25 -6.72 13.41
C GLN A 100 3.59 -7.71 12.46
N ASP A 101 2.48 -7.33 11.82
CA ASP A 101 1.82 -8.17 10.81
C ASP A 101 2.72 -8.40 9.58
N LEU A 102 3.57 -7.41 9.26
CA LEU A 102 4.54 -7.49 8.17
C LEU A 102 5.88 -8.10 8.58
N SER A 103 6.06 -8.55 9.82
CA SER A 103 7.30 -9.18 10.30
C SER A 103 7.66 -10.48 9.55
N SER A 104 6.68 -11.08 8.87
CA SER A 104 6.85 -12.23 7.99
C SER A 104 7.46 -11.89 6.63
N CYS A 105 7.60 -10.61 6.27
CA CYS A 105 8.23 -10.19 5.02
C CYS A 105 9.77 -10.34 5.11
N PRO A 106 10.44 -10.96 4.13
CA PRO A 106 11.90 -11.16 4.18
C PRO A 106 12.75 -9.89 4.34
N LEU A 107 12.20 -8.73 3.97
CA LEU A 107 12.84 -7.42 4.15
C LEU A 107 12.94 -6.99 5.63
N THR A 108 12.06 -7.52 6.50
CA THR A 108 12.05 -7.24 7.95
C THR A 108 12.79 -8.30 8.76
N TRP A 109 13.29 -9.36 8.12
CA TRP A 109 13.96 -10.45 8.81
C TRP A 109 15.38 -10.08 9.25
N PRO A 110 15.84 -10.62 10.40
CA PRO A 110 17.25 -10.58 10.76
C PRO A 110 18.08 -11.50 9.85
N GLU A 111 19.39 -11.25 9.83
CA GLU A 111 20.35 -12.00 9.01
C GLU A 111 20.34 -13.51 9.28
N SER A 112 20.05 -13.91 10.52
CA SER A 112 19.93 -15.31 10.92
C SER A 112 18.84 -16.08 10.16
N LEU A 113 17.78 -15.40 9.69
CA LEU A 113 16.75 -16.00 8.85
C LEU A 113 17.06 -15.86 7.36
N THR A 114 17.59 -14.70 6.93
CA THR A 114 17.87 -14.48 5.50
C THR A 114 19.01 -15.34 4.99
N SER A 115 19.96 -15.71 5.85
CA SER A 115 21.05 -16.65 5.55
C SER A 115 20.58 -18.09 5.28
N LEU A 116 19.35 -18.44 5.70
CA LEU A 116 18.75 -19.76 5.45
C LEU A 116 17.98 -19.82 4.13
N LEU A 117 17.90 -18.71 3.38
CA LEU A 117 17.16 -18.68 2.13
C LEU A 117 17.88 -19.50 1.04
N PRO A 118 17.13 -20.26 0.22
CA PRO A 118 17.66 -20.85 -0.99
C PRO A 118 18.25 -19.77 -1.93
N PRO A 119 19.23 -20.11 -2.79
CA PRO A 119 19.93 -19.13 -3.62
C PRO A 119 19.00 -18.19 -4.40
N THR A 120 17.96 -18.72 -5.04
CA THR A 120 16.99 -17.92 -5.79
C THR A 120 16.24 -16.90 -4.92
N ALA A 121 15.78 -17.32 -3.74
CA ALA A 121 15.07 -16.44 -2.83
C ALA A 121 16.01 -15.37 -2.23
N SER A 122 17.26 -15.74 -1.98
CA SER A 122 18.30 -14.80 -1.55
C SER A 122 18.58 -13.73 -2.61
N SER A 123 18.71 -14.10 -3.89
CA SER A 123 18.88 -13.14 -4.98
C SER A 123 17.67 -12.19 -5.13
N LEU A 124 16.45 -12.70 -4.99
CA LEU A 124 15.24 -11.86 -5.02
C LEU A 124 15.19 -10.88 -3.85
N LEU A 125 15.56 -11.32 -2.65
CA LEU A 125 15.64 -10.46 -1.47
C LEU A 125 16.73 -9.39 -1.64
N ALA A 126 17.89 -9.74 -2.20
CA ALA A 126 18.96 -8.79 -2.47
C ALA A 126 18.50 -7.68 -3.43
N ALA A 127 17.85 -8.05 -4.54
CA ALA A 127 17.28 -7.09 -5.47
C ALA A 127 16.17 -6.22 -4.83
N GLN A 128 15.33 -6.81 -3.97
CA GLN A 128 14.31 -6.07 -3.24
C GLN A 128 14.94 -5.06 -2.27
N ARG A 129 16.00 -5.45 -1.55
CA ARG A 129 16.76 -4.56 -0.65
C ARG A 129 17.41 -3.42 -1.41
N GLU A 130 18.10 -3.72 -2.50
CA GLU A 130 18.72 -2.68 -3.34
C GLU A 130 17.69 -1.67 -3.84
N LYS A 131 16.53 -2.14 -4.34
CA LYS A 131 15.44 -1.28 -4.77
C LYS A 131 14.88 -0.43 -3.63
N PHE A 132 14.69 -1.02 -2.45
CA PHE A 132 14.22 -0.29 -1.27
C PHE A 132 15.22 0.79 -0.86
N GLU A 133 16.51 0.47 -0.74
CA GLU A 133 17.56 1.41 -0.34
C GLU A 133 17.72 2.55 -1.36
N ALA A 134 17.61 2.26 -2.66
CA ALA A 134 17.61 3.30 -3.70
C ALA A 134 16.43 4.27 -3.53
N HIS A 135 15.23 3.75 -3.22
CA HIS A 135 14.06 4.60 -2.96
C HIS A 135 14.22 5.40 -1.66
N TRP A 136 14.72 4.76 -0.60
CA TRP A 136 14.98 5.40 0.69
C TRP A 136 15.99 6.54 0.55
N ALA A 137 17.11 6.31 -0.13
CA ALA A 137 18.14 7.34 -0.34
C ALA A 137 17.58 8.59 -1.03
N LEU A 138 16.72 8.42 -2.04
CA LEU A 138 16.05 9.53 -2.71
C LEU A 138 15.12 10.30 -1.76
N VAL A 139 14.32 9.58 -0.97
CA VAL A 139 13.33 10.16 -0.06
C VAL A 139 14.00 10.87 1.12
N ALA A 140 14.95 10.22 1.78
CA ALA A 140 15.66 10.75 2.94
C ALA A 140 16.45 12.02 2.61
N ALA A 141 16.95 12.15 1.37
CA ALA A 141 17.62 13.36 0.91
C ALA A 141 16.67 14.57 0.79
N SER A 142 15.39 14.34 0.48
CA SER A 142 14.39 15.41 0.29
C SER A 142 13.52 15.66 1.52
N PHE A 143 13.37 14.65 2.39
CA PHE A 143 12.52 14.68 3.59
C PHE A 143 13.32 14.09 4.77
N PRO A 144 14.24 14.85 5.39
CA PRO A 144 15.15 14.31 6.40
C PRO A 144 14.48 13.87 7.70
N ASP A 145 13.28 14.38 7.98
CA ASP A 145 12.53 14.07 9.21
C ASP A 145 11.77 12.74 9.15
N ILE A 146 11.65 12.13 7.95
CA ILE A 146 10.99 10.84 7.81
C ILE A 146 11.85 9.75 8.44
N LYS A 147 11.23 8.86 9.22
CA LYS A 147 11.95 7.74 9.83
C LYS A 147 12.08 6.59 8.84
N TYR A 148 13.24 5.94 8.84
CA TYR A 148 13.50 4.75 8.04
C TYR A 148 12.43 3.67 8.22
N GLU A 149 12.00 3.44 9.46
CA GLU A 149 11.01 2.41 9.79
C GLU A 149 9.61 2.74 9.30
N ASP A 150 9.19 4.01 9.42
CA ASP A 150 7.88 4.47 8.94
C ASP A 150 7.83 4.36 7.41
N TYR A 151 8.91 4.76 6.72
CA TYR A 151 9.02 4.60 5.28
C TYR A 151 9.06 3.13 4.86
N ARG A 152 9.81 2.27 5.57
CA ARG A 152 9.88 0.82 5.30
C ARG A 152 8.51 0.17 5.44
N HIS A 153 7.77 0.50 6.49
CA HIS A 153 6.39 0.02 6.68
C HIS A 153 5.49 0.45 5.52
N ALA A 154 5.49 1.74 5.17
CA ALA A 154 4.73 2.25 4.04
C ALA A 154 5.13 1.60 2.70
N TRP A 155 6.42 1.40 2.46
CA TRP A 155 6.93 0.77 1.24
C TRP A 155 6.47 -0.68 1.12
N LEU A 156 6.48 -1.45 2.21
CA LEU A 156 5.93 -2.81 2.25
C LEU A 156 4.42 -2.81 2.03
N LEU A 157 3.69 -1.83 2.59
CA LEU A 157 2.26 -1.69 2.37
C LEU A 157 1.95 -1.48 0.88
N VAL A 158 2.67 -0.58 0.20
CA VAL A 158 2.53 -0.30 -1.23
C VAL A 158 2.83 -1.55 -2.06
N ASN A 159 3.96 -2.23 -1.83
CA ASN A 159 4.36 -3.38 -2.64
C ASN A 159 3.43 -4.59 -2.51
N SER A 160 2.65 -4.69 -1.44
CA SER A 160 1.70 -5.79 -1.22
C SER A 160 0.25 -5.45 -1.56
N ARG A 161 -0.09 -4.17 -1.81
CA ARG A 161 -1.49 -3.72 -2.00
C ARG A 161 -1.73 -2.85 -3.23
N THR A 162 -0.70 -2.53 -4.01
CA THR A 162 -0.85 -1.71 -5.21
C THR A 162 -1.33 -2.56 -6.39
N PHE A 163 -2.16 -1.95 -7.23
CA PHE A 163 -2.56 -2.50 -8.52
C PHE A 163 -2.41 -1.44 -9.61
N TYR A 164 -2.22 -1.89 -10.85
CA TYR A 164 -2.18 -1.00 -12.00
C TYR A 164 -3.58 -0.70 -12.49
N HIS A 165 -3.96 0.58 -12.43
CA HIS A 165 -5.20 1.07 -13.03
C HIS A 165 -4.92 1.78 -14.36
N VAL A 166 -5.46 1.22 -15.44
CA VAL A 166 -5.34 1.81 -16.78
C VAL A 166 -6.41 2.89 -16.95
N THR A 167 -5.96 4.12 -17.07
CA THR A 167 -6.78 5.27 -17.48
C THR A 167 -6.62 5.49 -18.97
N PRO A 168 -7.52 6.22 -19.65
CA PRO A 168 -7.31 6.62 -21.05
C PRO A 168 -5.97 7.32 -21.31
N LYS A 169 -5.39 7.98 -20.29
CA LYS A 169 -4.07 8.62 -20.36
C LYS A 169 -2.92 7.63 -20.22
N THR A 170 -3.07 6.57 -19.41
CA THR A 170 -2.02 5.57 -19.18
C THR A 170 -2.08 4.41 -20.17
N ALA A 171 -3.21 4.17 -20.82
CA ALA A 171 -3.37 3.20 -21.91
C ALA A 171 -2.42 3.45 -23.10
N LYS A 172 -1.97 4.69 -23.28
CA LYS A 172 -1.06 5.11 -24.36
C LYS A 172 0.42 4.99 -24.00
N ARG A 173 0.76 4.63 -22.76
CA ARG A 173 2.15 4.48 -22.32
C ARG A 173 2.63 3.06 -22.65
N PRO A 174 3.85 2.88 -23.19
CA PRO A 174 4.39 1.54 -23.40
C PRO A 174 4.42 0.79 -22.07
N ALA A 175 4.07 -0.50 -22.09
CA ALA A 175 4.16 -1.35 -20.92
C ALA A 175 5.61 -1.34 -20.43
N THR A 176 5.85 -0.83 -19.23
CA THR A 176 7.17 -0.87 -18.62
C THR A 176 7.50 -2.34 -18.35
N THR A 177 8.44 -2.90 -19.12
CA THR A 177 9.00 -4.22 -18.85
C THR A 177 9.72 -4.14 -17.52
N THR A 178 9.09 -4.65 -16.47
CA THR A 178 9.71 -4.92 -15.16
C THR A 178 10.70 -6.07 -15.27
#